data_AF-A0A835JM73-F1
#
_entry.id   AF-A0A835JM73-F1
#
_cell.length_a   1.000
_cell.length_b   1.000
_cell.length_c   1.000
_cell.angle_alpha   90.00
_cell.angle_beta   90.00
_cell.angle_gamma   90.00
#
_symmetry.space_group_name_H-M   'P 1'
#
loop_
_entity.id
_entity.type
_entity.pdbx_description
1 polymer ?
#
loop_
_entity_poly.entity_id
_entity_poly.type
_entity_poly.pdbx_seq_one_letter_code
_entity_poly.pdbx_strand_id
1 'polypeptide(L)'
;MFKAFIIGKKTGRSIRGGYIRGMFGFFFTEGPVYNLADARKSYTTKFVRFFQGMPREGVCFGPSQFEAVFTSLAHTAEDIQKTIAAAEKFLPHIQSFCPYDEQGTVLGQVHLLRIRISVT
;
A
#
# COMPACT_ATOMS: atom_id res chain seq x y z
N MET A 1 -1.49 -10.67 10.59
CA MET A 1 -2.02 -10.35 9.24
C MET A 1 -3.33 -9.56 9.27
N PHE A 2 -4.35 -10.00 10.02
CA PHE A 2 -5.62 -9.26 10.25
C PHE A 2 -5.46 -7.83 10.80
N LYS A 3 -4.31 -7.47 11.38
CA LYS A 3 -4.08 -6.16 11.97
C LYS A 3 -3.86 -5.03 10.94
N ALA A 4 -3.34 -5.31 9.74
CA ALA A 4 -3.05 -4.26 8.75
C ALA A 4 -4.32 -3.46 8.33
N PHE A 5 -5.46 -4.13 8.20
CA PHE A 5 -6.75 -3.49 7.89
C PHE A 5 -7.31 -2.67 9.07
N ILE A 6 -7.08 -3.14 10.29
CA ILE A 6 -7.43 -2.43 11.52
C ILE A 6 -6.55 -1.18 11.67
N ILE A 7 -5.28 -1.25 11.28
CA ILE A 7 -4.34 -0.13 11.32
C ILE A 7 -4.74 0.98 10.34
N GLY A 8 -5.19 0.63 9.12
CA GLY A 8 -5.75 1.61 8.19
C GLY A 8 -6.91 2.41 8.81
N LYS A 9 -7.88 1.71 9.43
CA LYS A 9 -8.99 2.36 10.16
C LYS A 9 -8.53 3.18 11.36
N LYS A 10 -7.56 2.69 12.15
CA LYS A 10 -7.03 3.40 13.33
C LYS A 10 -6.22 4.65 12.98
N THR A 11 -5.56 4.66 11.83
CA THR A 11 -4.70 5.77 11.38
C THR A 11 -5.45 6.80 10.51
N GLY A 12 -6.79 6.72 10.44
CA GLY A 12 -7.62 7.63 9.65
C GLY A 12 -7.40 7.52 8.14
N ARG A 13 -6.88 6.37 7.66
CA ARG A 13 -6.52 6.16 6.26
C ARG A 13 -7.45 5.16 5.61
N SER A 14 -8.02 5.58 4.48
CA SER A 14 -8.84 4.71 3.64
C SER A 14 -7.96 3.66 2.95
N ILE A 15 -7.71 2.57 3.68
CA ILE A 15 -7.07 1.35 3.19
C ILE A 15 -8.14 0.26 3.20
N ARG A 16 -8.15 -0.51 2.12
CA ARG A 16 -9.07 -1.62 1.88
C ARG A 16 -8.29 -2.80 1.40
N GLY A 17 -8.87 -3.98 1.45
CA GLY A 17 -8.25 -5.16 0.88
C GLY A 17 -8.87 -6.41 1.44
N GLY A 18 -8.25 -7.52 1.08
CA GLY A 18 -8.76 -8.83 1.40
C GLY A 18 -7.63 -9.83 1.43
N TYR A 19 -7.99 -11.05 1.84
CA TYR A 19 -7.08 -12.17 1.83
C TYR A 19 -7.86 -13.45 1.56
N ILE A 20 -7.16 -14.43 1.01
CA ILE A 20 -7.62 -15.80 0.90
C ILE A 20 -6.42 -16.70 1.17
N ARG A 21 -6.45 -17.40 2.31
CA ARG A 21 -5.34 -18.24 2.80
C ARG A 21 -4.05 -17.41 2.89
N GLY A 22 -2.96 -17.85 2.26
CA GLY A 22 -1.67 -17.14 2.25
C GLY A 22 -1.59 -15.97 1.27
N MET A 23 -2.62 -15.72 0.47
CA MET A 23 -2.66 -14.59 -0.47
C MET A 23 -3.41 -13.41 0.15
N PHE A 24 -2.88 -12.21 0.02
CA PHE A 24 -3.53 -10.98 0.48
C PHE A 24 -3.20 -9.79 -0.41
N GLY A 25 -4.00 -8.74 -0.31
CA GLY A 25 -3.73 -7.49 -1.03
C GLY A 25 -4.40 -6.33 -0.33
N PHE A 26 -3.95 -5.12 -0.66
CA PHE A 26 -4.52 -3.90 -0.11
C PHE A 26 -4.50 -2.76 -1.12
N PHE A 27 -5.50 -1.90 -1.00
CA PHE A 27 -5.71 -0.74 -1.83
C PHE A 27 -5.83 0.51 -0.95
N PHE A 28 -5.07 1.56 -1.29
CA PHE A 28 -5.31 2.91 -0.81
C PHE A 28 -6.49 3.50 -1.58
N THR A 29 -7.71 3.35 -1.06
CA THR A 29 -8.93 3.84 -1.71
C THR A 29 -10.08 3.97 -0.71
N GLU A 30 -11.05 4.80 -1.07
CA GLU A 30 -12.31 4.96 -0.32
C GLU A 30 -13.36 3.98 -0.82
N GLY A 31 -14.24 3.50 0.07
CA GLY A 31 -15.26 2.51 -0.28
C GLY A 31 -14.71 1.09 -0.46
N PRO A 32 -15.52 0.10 -0.85
CA PRO A 32 -15.07 -1.28 -1.08
C PRO A 32 -14.42 -1.47 -2.46
N VAL A 33 -13.65 -2.55 -2.63
CA VAL A 33 -13.04 -2.96 -3.91
C VAL A 33 -13.51 -4.37 -4.26
N TYR A 34 -14.38 -4.50 -5.27
CA TYR A 34 -14.90 -5.80 -5.70
C TYR A 34 -14.49 -6.20 -7.11
N ASN A 35 -14.03 -5.23 -7.90
CA ASN A 35 -13.69 -5.43 -9.30
C ASN A 35 -12.54 -4.48 -9.71
N LEU A 36 -12.07 -4.64 -10.95
CA LEU A 36 -11.00 -3.81 -11.50
C LEU A 36 -11.37 -2.32 -11.57
N ALA A 37 -12.63 -1.98 -11.84
CA ALA A 37 -13.07 -0.58 -11.92
C ALA A 37 -12.95 0.11 -10.54
N ASP A 38 -13.27 -0.60 -9.46
CA ASP A 38 -13.06 -0.10 -8.11
C ASP A 38 -11.58 -0.01 -7.75
N ALA A 39 -10.79 -1.05 -8.11
CA ALA A 39 -9.36 -1.05 -7.86
C ALA A 39 -8.68 0.15 -8.53
N ARG A 40 -9.11 0.53 -9.74
CA ARG A 40 -8.59 1.69 -10.49
C ARG A 40 -8.86 3.04 -9.82
N LYS A 41 -9.80 3.15 -8.88
CA LYS A 41 -10.04 4.35 -8.05
C LYS A 41 -9.01 4.52 -6.94
N SER A 42 -8.00 3.66 -6.91
CA SER A 42 -6.93 3.69 -5.93
C SER A 42 -5.99 4.89 -6.09
N TYR A 43 -5.58 5.46 -4.96
CA TYR A 43 -4.51 6.46 -4.87
C TYR A 43 -3.14 5.79 -5.02
N THR A 44 -2.74 5.45 -6.24
CA THR A 44 -1.49 4.75 -6.53
C THR A 44 -0.24 5.51 -6.07
N THR A 45 -0.30 6.84 -6.01
CA THR A 45 0.77 7.68 -5.44
C THR A 45 1.03 7.38 -3.95
N LYS A 46 -0.01 7.02 -3.18
CA LYS A 46 0.12 6.58 -1.79
C LYS A 46 0.80 5.22 -1.70
N PHE A 47 0.46 4.31 -2.61
CA PHE A 47 1.14 3.02 -2.71
C PHE A 47 2.63 3.16 -3.05
N VAL A 48 3.00 4.02 -4.01
CA VAL A 48 4.41 4.24 -4.36
C VAL A 48 5.21 4.71 -3.14
N ARG A 49 4.66 5.63 -2.33
CA ARG A 49 5.31 6.08 -1.09
C ARG A 49 5.47 4.96 -0.06
N PHE A 50 4.43 4.13 0.10
CA PHE A 50 4.49 2.95 0.95
C PHE A 50 5.57 1.96 0.47
N PHE A 51 5.52 1.58 -0.80
CA PHE A 51 6.44 0.65 -1.45
C PHE A 51 7.91 1.12 -1.35
N GLN A 52 8.18 2.42 -1.51
CA GLN A 52 9.54 2.97 -1.36
C GLN A 52 10.01 3.03 0.09
N GLY A 53 9.09 3.12 1.05
CA GLY A 53 9.38 3.25 2.48
C GLY A 53 9.69 1.92 3.16
N MET A 54 8.88 0.89 2.88
CA MET A 54 8.95 -0.40 3.55
C MET A 54 10.30 -1.15 3.44
N PRO A 55 11.06 -1.07 2.33
CA PRO A 55 12.39 -1.70 2.25
C PRO A 55 13.39 -1.17 3.28
N ARG A 56 13.22 0.07 3.77
CA ARG A 56 14.07 0.63 4.83
C ARG A 56 13.86 -0.06 6.19
N GLU A 57 12.73 -0.73 6.36
CA GLU A 57 12.40 -1.55 7.53
C GLU A 57 12.57 -3.05 7.24
N GLY A 58 13.22 -3.42 6.13
CA GLY A 58 13.48 -4.80 5.75
C GLY A 58 12.28 -5.55 5.14
N VAL A 59 11.24 -4.83 4.71
CA VAL A 59 10.02 -5.44 4.14
C VAL A 59 9.89 -5.07 2.67
N CYS A 60 9.83 -6.08 1.81
CA CYS A 60 9.65 -5.90 0.36
C CYS A 60 8.25 -6.36 -0.06
N PHE A 61 7.62 -5.57 -0.93
CA PHE A 61 6.36 -5.92 -1.59
C PHE A 61 6.56 -5.92 -3.11
N GLY A 62 5.58 -6.42 -3.86
CA GLY A 62 5.55 -6.24 -5.30
C GLY A 62 5.46 -4.76 -5.69
N PRO A 63 5.99 -4.35 -6.86
CA PRO A 63 6.04 -2.95 -7.30
C PRO A 63 4.69 -2.38 -7.72
N SER A 64 3.59 -3.13 -7.61
CA SER A 64 2.26 -2.70 -8.02
C SER A 64 1.21 -2.86 -6.92
N GLN A 65 0.34 -1.86 -6.80
CA GLN A 65 -0.84 -1.93 -5.92
C GLN A 65 -1.85 -3.00 -6.36
N PHE A 66 -1.78 -3.42 -7.63
CA PHE A 66 -2.68 -4.42 -8.20
C PHE A 66 -2.12 -5.85 -8.09
N GLU A 67 -1.01 -6.03 -7.36
CA GLU A 67 -0.44 -7.35 -7.09
C GLU A 67 -0.95 -7.91 -5.77
N ALA A 68 -1.07 -9.24 -5.74
CA ALA A 68 -1.24 -9.96 -4.51
C ALA A 68 0.13 -10.20 -3.85
N VAL A 69 0.12 -10.18 -2.52
CA VAL A 69 1.25 -10.54 -1.68
C VAL A 69 1.00 -11.94 -1.15
N PHE A 70 2.05 -12.75 -1.10
CA PHE A 70 1.96 -14.16 -0.69
C PHE A 70 2.79 -14.42 0.56
N THR A 71 2.25 -15.18 1.50
CA THR A 71 3.01 -15.77 2.59
C THR A 71 3.58 -17.12 2.17
N SER A 72 4.81 -17.38 2.58
CA SER A 72 5.51 -18.66 2.38
C SER A 72 5.64 -19.38 3.73
N LEU A 73 5.84 -20.70 3.69
CA LEU A 73 6.18 -21.50 4.89
C LEU A 73 7.49 -21.05 5.56
N ALA A 74 8.35 -20.32 4.83
CA ALA A 74 9.55 -19.72 5.40
C ALA A 74 9.27 -18.53 6.33
N HIS A 75 8.08 -17.91 6.24
CA HIS A 75 7.74 -16.78 7.10
C HIS A 75 7.40 -17.25 8.52
N THR A 76 8.04 -16.62 9.49
CA THR A 76 7.78 -16.82 10.92
C THR A 76 6.73 -15.83 11.44
N ALA A 77 6.23 -16.08 12.66
CA ALA A 77 5.38 -15.12 13.35
C ALA A 77 6.10 -13.77 13.56
N GLU A 78 7.42 -13.78 13.76
CA GLU A 78 8.23 -12.59 13.95
C GLU A 78 8.28 -11.74 12.67
N ASP A 79 8.43 -12.35 11.50
CA ASP A 79 8.40 -11.65 10.20
C ASP A 79 7.07 -10.93 9.99
N ILE A 80 5.97 -11.56 10.41
CA ILE A 80 4.64 -10.96 10.35
C ILE A 80 4.54 -9.77 11.30
N GLN A 81 5.06 -9.87 12.53
CA GLN A 81 5.05 -8.74 13.49
C GLN A 81 5.92 -7.59 13.01
N LYS A 82 7.13 -7.87 12.48
CA LYS A 82 8.01 -6.87 11.87
C LYS A 82 7.32 -6.14 10.73
N THR A 83 6.66 -6.87 9.84
CA THR A 83 5.90 -6.30 8.72
C THR A 83 4.78 -5.37 9.19
N ILE A 84 4.07 -5.75 10.26
CA ILE A 84 3.01 -4.93 10.86
C ILE A 84 3.59 -3.66 11.48
N ALA A 85 4.64 -3.78 12.29
CA ALA A 85 5.28 -2.65 12.95
C ALA A 85 5.85 -1.63 11.95
N ALA A 86 6.49 -2.12 10.88
CA ALA A 86 6.97 -1.29 9.78
C ALA A 86 5.81 -0.52 9.11
N ALA A 87 4.69 -1.18 8.85
CA ALA A 87 3.51 -0.53 8.28
C ALA A 87 2.91 0.51 9.25
N GLU A 88 2.82 0.22 10.55
CA GLU A 88 2.34 1.17 11.57
C GLU A 88 3.23 2.41 11.66
N LYS A 89 4.55 2.24 11.52
CA LYS A 89 5.52 3.34 11.49
C LYS A 89 5.36 4.19 10.23
N PHE A 90 5.17 3.57 9.07
CA PHE A 90 5.20 4.30 7.79
C PHE A 90 3.87 4.92 7.38
N LEU A 91 2.74 4.28 7.71
CA LEU A 91 1.42 4.76 7.33
C LEU A 91 1.17 6.23 7.73
N PRO A 92 1.51 6.70 8.96
CA PRO A 92 1.41 8.10 9.36
C PRO A 92 2.12 9.11 8.44
N HIS A 93 3.19 8.71 7.75
CA HIS A 93 3.95 9.58 6.85
C HIS A 93 3.34 9.69 5.45
N ILE A 94 2.38 8.82 5.11
CA ILE A 94 1.64 8.86 3.86
C ILE A 94 0.45 9.81 4.07
N GLN A 95 0.66 11.11 3.83
CA GLN A 95 -0.37 12.15 3.98
C GLN A 95 -1.52 12.02 2.97
N SER A 96 -2.68 12.59 3.31
CA SER A 96 -3.86 12.67 2.45
C SER A 96 -3.63 13.66 1.31
N PHE A 97 -3.16 13.18 0.18
CA PHE A 97 -3.44 13.85 -1.09
C PHE A 97 -4.83 13.40 -1.56
N CYS A 98 -5.81 14.30 -1.56
CA CYS A 98 -6.88 14.27 -2.54
C CYS A 98 -6.27 14.94 -3.77
N PRO A 99 -6.05 14.22 -4.89
CA PRO A 99 -5.45 14.85 -6.05
C PRO A 99 -6.35 15.92 -6.67
N TYR A 100 -7.58 16.05 -6.20
CA TYR A 100 -8.59 16.95 -6.75
C TYR A 100 -9.01 17.99 -5.70
N ASP A 101 -9.16 19.24 -6.14
CA ASP A 101 -10.00 20.22 -5.45
C ASP A 101 -11.49 19.80 -5.50
N GLU A 102 -12.39 20.54 -4.86
CA GLU A 102 -13.85 20.30 -4.90
C GLU A 102 -14.42 20.34 -6.34
N GLN A 103 -13.62 20.75 -7.32
CA GLN A 103 -13.96 20.94 -8.73
C GLN A 103 -13.32 19.89 -9.67
N GLY A 104 -12.51 18.93 -9.16
CA GLY A 104 -11.96 17.84 -9.99
C GLY A 104 -10.63 18.13 -10.70
N THR A 105 -9.85 19.13 -10.29
CA THR A 105 -8.56 19.50 -10.93
C THR A 105 -7.36 18.88 -10.24
N VAL A 106 -6.43 18.26 -10.99
CA VAL A 106 -5.21 17.65 -10.43
C VAL A 106 -4.27 18.71 -9.83
N LEU A 107 -4.12 18.73 -8.51
CA LEU A 107 -3.11 19.55 -7.84
C LEU A 107 -1.72 18.89 -7.99
N GLY A 108 -0.76 19.59 -8.58
CA GLY A 108 0.67 19.23 -8.55
C GLY A 108 1.14 18.16 -9.54
N GLN A 109 2.12 18.54 -10.40
CA GLN A 109 2.84 17.61 -11.26
C GLN A 109 3.65 16.60 -10.43
N VAL A 110 3.32 15.31 -10.54
CA VAL A 110 4.17 14.23 -10.03
C VAL A 110 5.20 13.88 -11.09
N HIS A 111 6.42 14.40 -10.97
CA HIS A 111 7.55 13.95 -11.78
C HIS A 111 7.88 12.49 -11.44
N LEU A 112 7.57 11.57 -12.38
CA LEU A 112 7.98 10.18 -12.31
C LEU A 112 9.49 10.07 -12.60
N LEU A 113 10.31 10.14 -11.56
CA LEU A 113 11.74 9.80 -11.66
C LEU A 113 11.87 8.30 -12.00
N ARG A 114 12.15 8.01 -13.27
CA ARG A 114 12.51 6.68 -13.77
C ARG A 114 13.84 6.26 -13.13
N ILE A 115 13.79 5.43 -12.08
CA ILE A 115 14.97 4.72 -11.59
C ILE A 115 15.23 3.56 -12.57
N ARG A 116 16.30 3.66 -13.38
CA ARG A 116 16.86 2.50 -14.09
C ARG A 116 17.51 1.61 -13.04
N ILE A 117 16.95 0.42 -12.82
CA ILE A 117 17.67 -0.65 -12.15
C ILE A 117 18.46 -1.38 -13.24
N SER A 118 19.79 -1.20 -13.24
CA SER A 118 20.69 -2.04 -14.04
C SER A 118 20.97 -3.29 -13.21
N VAL A 119 20.53 -4.44 -13.71
CA VAL A 119 20.94 -5.75 -13.18
C VAL A 119 22.27 -6.10 -13.82
N THR A 120 23.32 -6.21 -13.02
CA THR A 120 24.58 -6.90 -13.36
C THR A 120 24.50 -8.34 -12.92
#